data_AF-A0A251ZX49-F1
#
_entry.id   AF-A0A251ZX49-F1
#
_cell.length_a   1.000
_cell.length_b   1.000
_cell.length_c   1.000
_cell.angle_alpha   90.00
_cell.angle_beta   90.00
_cell.angle_gamma   90.00
#
_symmetry.space_group_name_H-M   'P 1'
#
loop_
_entity.id
_entity.type
_entity.pdbx_description
1 polymer ?
#
loop_
_entity_poly.entity_id
_entity_poly.type
_entity_poly.pdbx_seq_one_letter_code
_entity_poly.pdbx_strand_id
1 'polypeptide(L)'
;RDLFAGSLALGALAARSAWTSIPAAAQALNRTAPAGSVPHLTPMRVHADQIADIKVCLRPFRPMGPRLDVEKIGDKTVIHNYGHGGSGWSLSWGSADIAVGK
;
A
#
# COMPACT_ATOMS: atom_id res chain seq x y z
N ARG A 1 -31.28 -36.51 -8.51
CA ARG A 1 -32.04 -35.33 -8.96
C ARG A 1 -31.21 -34.08 -8.66
N ASP A 2 -29.94 -34.04 -9.06
CA ASP A 2 -29.44 -33.83 -10.45
C ASP A 2 -29.38 -32.31 -10.70
N LEU A 3 -28.29 -31.64 -11.04
CA LEU A 3 -26.92 -32.01 -11.44
C LEU A 3 -26.02 -30.81 -11.12
N PHE A 4 -24.92 -31.01 -10.42
CA PHE A 4 -23.74 -30.14 -10.60
C PHE A 4 -23.15 -30.51 -11.96
N ALA A 5 -23.59 -29.81 -13.01
CA ALA A 5 -22.98 -29.92 -14.33
C ALA A 5 -21.65 -29.16 -14.30
N GLY A 6 -20.58 -29.89 -13.98
CA GLY A 6 -19.22 -29.41 -14.14
C GLY A 6 -18.91 -29.22 -15.63
N SER A 7 -18.39 -28.05 -15.96
CA SER A 7 -17.69 -27.82 -17.22
C SER A 7 -16.21 -27.70 -16.92
N LEU A 8 -15.46 -28.80 -17.13
CA LEU A 8 -14.02 -28.74 -17.33
C LEU A 8 -13.78 -28.25 -18.77
N ALA A 9 -13.41 -26.98 -18.91
CA ALA A 9 -12.81 -26.50 -20.14
C ALA A 9 -11.32 -26.85 -20.12
N LEU A 10 -10.95 -27.94 -20.79
CA LEU A 10 -9.54 -28.24 -21.07
C LEU A 10 -9.08 -27.38 -22.26
N GLY A 11 -8.66 -26.14 -21.97
CA GLY A 11 -8.02 -25.29 -22.96
C GLY A 11 -6.62 -25.81 -23.25
N ALA A 12 -6.39 -26.38 -24.42
CA ALA A 12 -5.05 -26.71 -24.90
C ALA A 12 -4.23 -25.42 -25.05
N LEU A 13 -3.34 -25.14 -24.09
CA LEU A 13 -2.35 -24.08 -24.24
C LEU A 13 -1.32 -24.54 -25.27
N ALA A 14 -1.53 -24.16 -26.53
CA ALA A 14 -0.42 -24.08 -27.48
C ALA A 14 0.53 -23.01 -26.94
N ALA A 15 1.59 -23.44 -26.24
CA ALA A 15 2.66 -22.58 -25.78
C ALA A 15 3.41 -22.01 -26.98
N ARG A 16 2.82 -20.99 -27.62
CA ARG A 16 3.55 -20.09 -28.50
C ARG A 16 4.54 -19.36 -27.60
N SER A 17 5.82 -19.46 -27.91
CA SER A 17 6.99 -18.90 -27.21
C SER A 17 7.02 -17.35 -27.12
N ALA A 18 5.87 -16.68 -27.07
CA ALA A 18 5.73 -15.23 -27.09
C ALA A 18 5.49 -14.58 -25.72
N TRP A 19 5.41 -15.38 -24.64
CA TRP A 19 5.10 -14.89 -23.28
C TRP A 19 6.34 -14.57 -22.41
N THR A 20 7.54 -14.63 -22.98
CA THR A 20 8.77 -14.14 -22.33
C THR A 20 9.11 -12.70 -22.71
N SER A 21 8.18 -11.98 -23.35
CA SER A 21 8.36 -10.54 -23.56
C SER A 21 8.19 -9.82 -22.22
N ILE A 22 9.33 -9.60 -21.55
CA ILE A 22 9.47 -8.58 -20.51
C ILE A 22 8.85 -7.30 -21.10
N PRO A 23 7.77 -6.74 -20.52
CA PRO A 23 7.13 -5.56 -21.08
C PRO A 23 8.20 -4.49 -21.29
N ALA A 24 8.15 -3.77 -22.41
CA ALA A 24 9.17 -2.76 -22.73
C ALA A 24 9.38 -1.74 -21.59
N ALA A 25 8.34 -1.50 -20.77
CA ALA A 25 8.44 -0.72 -19.54
C ALA A 25 9.37 -1.32 -18.47
N ALA A 26 9.43 -2.64 -18.34
CA ALA A 26 10.38 -3.33 -17.46
C ALA A 26 11.81 -3.37 -18.04
N GLN A 27 11.97 -3.36 -19.37
CA GLN A 27 13.28 -3.09 -20.01
C GLN A 27 13.72 -1.64 -19.81
N ALA A 28 12.82 -0.67 -19.94
CA ALA A 28 13.10 0.77 -19.75
C ALA A 28 13.50 1.11 -18.30
N LEU A 29 13.08 0.28 -17.34
CA LEU A 29 13.47 0.44 -15.93
C LEU A 29 14.89 -0.05 -15.63
N ASN A 30 15.62 -0.59 -16.61
CA ASN A 30 17.00 -1.07 -16.48
C ASN A 30 17.23 -1.90 -15.21
N ARG A 31 16.24 -2.72 -14.81
CA ARG A 31 16.36 -3.67 -13.71
C ARG A 31 17.10 -4.93 -14.19
N THR A 32 18.30 -4.73 -14.72
CA THR A 32 19.29 -5.79 -14.99
C THR A 32 20.11 -6.13 -13.74
N ALA A 33 19.88 -5.40 -12.64
CA ALA A 33 20.53 -5.59 -11.37
C ALA A 33 20.10 -6.95 -10.78
N PRO A 34 21.04 -7.88 -10.48
CA PRO A 34 20.72 -9.17 -9.88
C PRO A 34 19.85 -9.02 -8.63
N ALA A 35 19.01 -10.01 -8.32
CA ALA A 35 18.27 -10.03 -7.06
C ALA A 35 19.25 -9.88 -5.87
N GLY A 36 19.03 -8.87 -5.02
CA GLY A 36 19.94 -8.52 -3.93
C GLY A 36 21.00 -7.45 -4.24
N SER A 37 21.08 -6.98 -5.48
CA SER A 37 21.89 -5.80 -5.80
C SER A 37 21.19 -4.53 -5.32
N VAL A 38 21.92 -3.71 -4.56
CA VAL A 38 21.46 -2.38 -4.14
C VAL A 38 21.79 -1.40 -5.26
N PRO A 39 20.79 -0.74 -5.88
CA PRO A 39 21.08 0.22 -6.95
C PRO A 39 21.93 1.37 -6.41
N HIS A 40 22.96 1.73 -7.15
CA HIS A 40 23.73 2.94 -6.85
C HIS A 40 22.86 4.15 -7.16
N LEU A 41 22.42 4.85 -6.12
CA LEU A 41 21.68 6.10 -6.24
C LEU A 41 22.68 7.24 -6.47
N THR A 42 22.60 7.91 -7.62
CA THR A 42 23.38 9.12 -7.86
C THR A 42 23.05 10.17 -6.79
N PRO A 43 24.05 10.76 -6.10
CA PRO A 43 23.80 11.79 -5.11
C PRO A 43 23.05 12.99 -5.69
N MET A 44 22.05 13.49 -4.96
CA MET A 44 21.36 14.72 -5.33
C MET A 44 22.27 15.92 -5.06
N ARG A 45 22.39 16.85 -6.02
CA ARG A 45 23.09 18.13 -5.83
C ARG A 45 22.12 19.10 -5.15
N VAL A 46 22.32 19.35 -3.85
CA VAL A 46 21.44 20.19 -3.02
C VAL A 46 22.24 21.36 -2.44
N HIS A 47 21.73 22.58 -2.56
CA HIS A 47 22.35 23.78 -1.99
C HIS A 47 21.39 24.48 -1.01
N ALA A 48 21.91 25.09 0.05
CA ALA A 48 21.09 25.68 1.12
C ALA A 48 20.27 26.90 0.66
N ASP A 49 20.73 27.61 -0.36
CA ASP A 49 20.03 28.73 -1.00
C ASP A 49 18.81 28.30 -1.83
N GLN A 50 18.61 26.98 -2.03
CA GLN A 50 17.47 26.40 -2.75
C GLN A 50 16.34 25.90 -1.81
N ILE A 51 16.46 26.12 -0.50
CA ILE A 51 15.42 25.69 0.47
C ILE A 51 14.19 26.59 0.32
N ALA A 52 13.08 26.02 -0.16
CA ALA A 52 11.82 26.75 -0.29
C ALA A 52 11.09 26.95 1.06
N ASP A 53 11.17 25.97 1.98
CA ASP A 53 10.47 25.99 3.26
C ASP A 53 11.01 24.92 4.23
N ILE A 54 10.72 25.06 5.52
CA ILE A 54 11.00 24.08 6.58
C ILE A 54 9.69 23.79 7.34
N LYS A 55 9.23 22.54 7.28
CA LYS A 55 8.01 22.08 7.97
C LYS A 55 8.32 21.05 9.05
N VAL A 56 7.60 21.15 10.17
CA VAL A 56 7.66 20.18 11.28
C VAL A 56 6.25 19.72 11.65
N CYS A 57 6.14 18.48 12.13
CA CYS A 57 4.88 17.89 12.54
C CYS A 57 5.09 16.76 13.56
N LEU A 58 4.07 16.51 14.38
CA LEU A 58 4.04 15.38 15.30
C LEU A 58 3.32 14.21 14.63
N ARG A 59 3.88 13.00 14.78
CA ARG A 59 3.24 11.77 14.31
C ARG A 59 2.45 11.16 15.48
N PRO A 60 1.12 10.98 15.36
CA PRO A 60 0.31 10.38 16.42
C PRO A 60 0.51 8.85 16.41
N PHE A 61 1.68 8.37 16.83
CA PHE A 61 2.04 6.96 16.86
C PHE A 61 1.53 6.28 18.13
N ARG A 62 1.10 5.03 18.00
CA ARG A 62 0.82 4.14 19.11
C ARG A 62 1.49 2.78 18.88
N PRO A 63 2.24 2.23 19.85
CA PRO A 63 2.86 0.90 19.73
C PRO A 63 1.85 -0.22 19.44
N MET A 64 0.66 -0.12 20.04
CA MET A 64 -0.43 -1.09 19.83
C MET A 64 -1.17 -0.89 18.50
N GLY A 65 -0.74 0.05 17.66
CA GLY A 65 -1.43 0.46 16.44
C GLY A 65 -2.58 1.46 16.66
N PRO A 66 -3.29 1.82 15.57
CA PRO A 66 -4.43 2.73 15.64
C PRO A 66 -5.51 2.20 16.59
N ARG A 67 -6.06 3.07 17.42
CA ARG A 67 -7.25 2.78 18.23
C ARG A 67 -8.48 3.07 17.39
N LEU A 68 -9.28 2.03 17.14
CA LEU A 68 -10.51 2.03 16.34
C LEU A 68 -11.73 1.54 17.14
N ASP A 69 -11.64 1.57 18.47
CA ASP A 69 -12.64 1.04 19.38
C ASP A 69 -13.82 2.00 19.58
N VAL A 70 -14.92 1.46 20.10
CA VAL A 70 -16.08 2.23 20.54
C VAL A 70 -16.13 2.25 22.06
N GLU A 71 -16.41 3.42 22.63
CA GLU A 71 -16.50 3.63 24.07
C GLU A 71 -17.77 4.39 24.42
N LYS A 72 -18.48 3.97 25.48
CA LYS A 72 -19.60 4.71 26.05
C LYS A 72 -19.10 5.62 27.17
N ILE A 73 -19.31 6.92 27.03
CA ILE A 73 -18.95 7.93 28.04
C ILE A 73 -20.23 8.68 28.42
N GLY A 74 -20.79 8.32 29.58
CA GLY A 74 -22.14 8.74 29.96
C GLY A 74 -23.16 8.35 28.88
N ASP A 75 -23.97 9.31 28.45
CA ASP A 75 -24.99 9.09 27.41
C ASP A 75 -24.44 9.13 25.98
N LYS A 76 -23.14 9.36 25.80
CA LYS A 76 -22.51 9.52 24.48
C LYS A 76 -21.79 8.25 24.04
N THR A 77 -21.84 7.99 22.73
CA THR A 77 -20.98 7.01 22.06
C THR A 77 -19.79 7.73 21.46
N VAL A 78 -18.59 7.30 21.79
CA VAL A 78 -17.33 7.82 21.25
C VAL A 78 -16.69 6.75 20.38
N ILE A 79 -16.40 7.10 19.13
CA ILE A 79 -15.68 6.25 18.19
C ILE A 79 -14.25 6.77 18.13
N HIS A 80 -13.29 5.96 18.57
CA HIS A 80 -11.87 6.31 18.49
C HIS A 80 -11.37 6.08 17.07
N ASN A 81 -10.59 7.02 16.54
CA ASN A 81 -9.91 6.86 15.25
C ASN A 81 -8.60 7.65 15.24
N TYR A 82 -7.60 7.13 15.95
CA TYR A 82 -6.29 7.79 16.10
C TYR A 82 -5.17 6.77 16.29
N GLY A 83 -3.90 7.19 16.16
CA GLY A 83 -2.75 6.32 16.45
C GLY A 83 -2.03 5.75 15.22
N HIS A 84 -2.27 6.30 14.03
CA HIS A 84 -1.71 5.82 12.76
C HIS A 84 -0.24 6.18 12.53
N GLY A 85 0.38 6.99 13.39
CA GLY A 85 1.78 7.37 13.25
C GLY A 85 2.09 8.00 11.88
N GLY A 86 3.09 7.45 11.19
CA GLY A 86 3.51 7.92 9.86
C GLY A 86 2.68 7.41 8.69
N SER A 87 1.74 6.47 8.90
CA SER A 87 0.95 5.84 7.83
C SER A 87 -0.48 6.36 7.72
N GLY A 88 -0.81 7.44 8.45
CA GLY A 88 -2.18 7.99 8.49
C GLY A 88 -2.77 8.31 7.12
N TRP A 89 -1.97 8.80 6.17
CA TRP A 89 -2.47 9.09 4.82
C TRP A 89 -2.84 7.80 4.07
N SER A 90 -1.95 6.82 4.05
CA SER A 90 -2.17 5.53 3.39
C SER A 90 -3.34 4.74 3.99
N LEU A 91 -3.56 4.84 5.30
CA LEU A 91 -4.58 4.08 6.03
C LEU A 91 -5.90 4.84 6.22
N SER A 92 -5.99 6.09 5.77
CA SER A 92 -7.11 6.99 6.05
C SER A 92 -8.47 6.42 5.65
N TRP A 93 -8.60 5.99 4.39
CA TRP A 93 -9.86 5.47 3.84
C TRP A 93 -10.34 4.19 4.56
N GLY A 94 -9.47 3.20 4.74
CA GLY A 94 -9.83 1.97 5.45
C GLY A 94 -10.18 2.23 6.92
N SER A 95 -9.49 3.16 7.57
CA SER A 95 -9.81 3.54 8.96
C SER A 95 -11.16 4.27 9.05
N ALA A 96 -11.50 5.09 8.06
CA ALA A 96 -12.78 5.77 7.99
C ALA A 96 -13.94 4.78 7.75
N ASP A 97 -13.76 3.83 6.84
CA ASP A 97 -14.76 2.78 6.55
C ASP A 97 -15.07 1.95 7.81
N ILE A 98 -14.04 1.53 8.54
CA ILE A 98 -14.19 0.82 9.83
C ILE A 98 -14.93 1.68 10.85
N ALA A 99 -14.63 2.98 10.93
CA ALA A 99 -15.24 3.88 11.90
C ALA A 99 -16.73 4.16 11.60
N VAL A 100 -17.10 4.29 10.32
CA VAL A 100 -18.48 4.47 9.89
C VAL A 100 -19.31 3.20 10.11
N GLY A 101 -18.69 2.02 10.05
CA GLY A 101 -19.34 0.74 10.33
C GLY A 101 -19.52 0.40 11.83
N LYS A 102 -19.21 1.32 12.76
CA LYS A 102 -19.34 1.12 14.21
C LYS A 102 -20.71 1.45 14.77
#